data_AF-A0A4S0S2P3-F1
#
_entry.id   AF-A0A4S0S2P3-F1
#
_cell.length_a   1.000
_cell.length_b   1.000
_cell.length_c   1.000
_cell.angle_alpha   90.00
_cell.angle_beta   90.00
_cell.angle_gamma   90.00
#
_symmetry.space_group_name_H-M   'P 1'
#
loop_
_entity.id
_entity.type
_entity.pdbx_description
1 polymer ?
#
loop_
_entity_poly.entity_id
_entity_poly.type
_entity_poly.pdbx_seq_one_letter_code
_entity_poly.pdbx_strand_id
1 'polypeptide(L)'
;MAIRIAHSVELGLSRLLNAPGDVVGPDHGIRLSRREASAAYRPLFKAYLADLAETFDVASEIWEAGLDELVDGGLTVNQAITAQLDYAAAGPANHPAVVWLVREYWLRCVAVGETLPAADRIAPEVFLLQWVADEGHKEYLELLTAMPYWPIGLDENDRWC
;
A
#
# COMPACT_ATOMS: atom_id res chain seq x y z
N MET A 1 8.58 7.01 -12.97
CA MET A 1 8.94 8.41 -12.65
C MET A 1 8.94 8.54 -11.14
N ALA A 2 9.93 9.19 -10.52
CA ALA A 2 9.94 9.38 -9.07
C ALA A 2 8.92 10.46 -8.66
N ILE A 3 8.05 10.15 -7.69
CA ILE A 3 7.01 11.07 -7.19
C ILE A 3 7.66 12.12 -6.29
N ARG A 4 7.31 13.39 -6.46
CA ARG A 4 7.71 14.50 -5.58
C ARG A 4 6.93 14.45 -4.27
N ILE A 5 7.39 13.64 -3.31
CA ILE A 5 6.82 13.54 -1.96
C ILE A 5 7.94 13.52 -0.91
N ALA A 6 7.66 14.08 0.27
CA ALA A 6 8.58 14.07 1.40
C ALA A 6 8.15 13.06 2.49
N HIS A 7 8.67 11.82 2.42
CA HIS A 7 8.56 10.83 3.50
C HIS A 7 9.77 9.88 3.53
N SER A 8 9.91 9.12 4.62
CA SER A 8 10.90 8.04 4.70
C SER A 8 10.25 6.72 4.29
N VAL A 9 10.69 6.17 3.15
CA VAL A 9 10.24 4.85 2.65
C VAL A 9 10.59 3.74 3.64
N GLU A 10 11.77 3.78 4.25
CA GLU A 10 12.21 2.80 5.24
C GLU A 10 11.33 2.80 6.49
N LEU A 11 11.06 3.99 7.05
CA LEU A 11 10.17 4.11 8.20
C LEU A 11 8.73 3.72 7.85
N GLY A 12 8.25 4.08 6.65
CA GLY A 12 6.92 3.70 6.18
C GLY A 12 6.79 2.19 5.98
N LEU A 13 7.80 1.53 5.40
CA LEU A 13 7.87 0.08 5.25
C LEU A 13 7.83 -0.60 6.62
N SER A 14 8.71 -0.20 7.54
CA SER A 14 8.77 -0.75 8.88
C SER A 14 7.47 -0.56 9.65
N ARG A 15 6.88 0.64 9.60
CA ARG A 15 5.60 0.96 10.23
C ARG A 15 4.49 0.06 9.69
N LEU A 16 4.30 0.03 8.36
CA LEU A 16 3.18 -0.69 7.75
C LEU A 16 3.31 -2.21 7.91
N LEU A 17 4.50 -2.78 7.79
CA LEU A 17 4.68 -4.23 8.01
C LEU A 17 4.36 -4.66 9.45
N ASN A 18 4.55 -3.79 10.44
CA ASN A 18 4.33 -4.11 11.84
C ASN A 18 2.95 -3.68 12.37
N ALA A 19 2.27 -2.75 11.67
CA ALA A 19 0.98 -2.19 12.08
C ALA A 19 -0.11 -3.24 12.41
N PRO A 20 -0.25 -4.37 11.69
CA PRO A 20 -1.25 -5.38 12.05
C PRO A 20 -1.02 -6.01 13.43
N GLY A 21 0.22 -6.00 13.94
CA GLY A 21 0.55 -6.50 15.28
C GLY A 21 0.18 -5.54 16.41
N ASP A 22 -0.18 -4.29 16.12
CA ASP A 22 -0.58 -3.30 17.12
C ASP A 22 -2.04 -3.48 17.59
N VAL A 23 -2.81 -4.34 16.91
CA VAL A 23 -4.21 -4.62 17.21
C VAL A 23 -4.41 -6.10 17.57
N VAL A 24 -5.31 -6.37 18.52
CA VAL A 24 -5.80 -7.74 18.75
C VAL A 24 -6.82 -8.02 17.65
N GLY A 25 -6.57 -9.05 16.83
CA GLY A 25 -7.39 -9.35 15.67
C GLY A 25 -7.36 -10.84 15.28
N PRO A 26 -8.01 -11.20 14.16
CA PRO A 26 -8.05 -12.57 13.67
C PRO A 26 -6.65 -13.08 13.29
N ASP A 27 -6.56 -14.40 13.04
CA ASP A 27 -5.38 -15.00 12.40
C ASP A 27 -5.02 -14.20 11.13
N HIS A 28 -3.92 -13.46 11.22
CA HIS A 28 -3.43 -12.59 10.16
C HIS A 28 -2.45 -13.31 9.25
N GLY A 29 -2.31 -14.65 9.34
CA GLY A 29 -1.36 -15.42 8.56
C GLY A 29 0.09 -15.23 9.01
N ILE A 30 1.02 -15.78 8.23
CA ILE A 30 2.45 -15.76 8.52
C ILE A 30 3.23 -14.98 7.45
N ARG A 31 4.43 -14.55 7.82
CA ARG A 31 5.35 -13.86 6.92
C ARG A 31 6.15 -14.86 6.10
N LEU A 32 5.71 -15.12 4.87
CA LEU A 32 6.42 -15.95 3.89
C LEU A 32 6.92 -15.10 2.73
N SER A 33 8.13 -15.40 2.24
CA SER A 33 8.55 -14.85 0.95
C SER A 33 7.66 -15.39 -0.17
N ARG A 34 7.60 -14.67 -1.30
CA ARG A 34 6.86 -15.11 -2.49
C ARG A 34 7.30 -16.50 -2.99
N ARG A 35 8.54 -16.91 -2.72
CA ARG A 35 9.08 -18.21 -3.13
C ARG A 35 8.58 -19.36 -2.24
N GLU A 36 8.39 -19.09 -0.96
CA GLU A 36 7.90 -20.05 0.05
C GLU A 36 6.37 -20.13 0.07
N ALA A 37 5.72 -19.04 -0.31
CA ALA A 37 4.28 -18.92 -0.46
C ALA A 37 3.64 -20.01 -1.33
N SER A 38 2.44 -20.44 -0.94
CA SER A 38 1.58 -21.28 -1.79
C SER A 38 1.41 -20.67 -3.18
N ALA A 39 1.45 -21.53 -4.21
CA ALA A 39 1.26 -21.11 -5.60
C ALA A 39 -0.10 -20.46 -5.86
N ALA A 40 -1.09 -20.66 -4.98
CA ALA A 40 -2.40 -20.04 -5.03
C ALA A 40 -2.36 -18.51 -5.03
N TYR A 41 -1.35 -17.90 -4.39
CA TYR A 41 -1.19 -16.44 -4.34
C TYR A 41 -0.61 -15.83 -5.61
N ARG A 42 0.06 -16.62 -6.47
CA ARG A 42 0.75 -16.11 -7.67
C ARG A 42 -0.17 -15.40 -8.66
N PRO A 43 -1.33 -15.95 -9.08
CA PRO A 43 -2.23 -15.24 -9.98
C PRO A 43 -2.79 -13.97 -9.32
N LEU A 44 -3.06 -14.01 -8.01
CA LEU A 44 -3.55 -12.84 -7.27
C LEU A 44 -2.50 -11.72 -7.23
N PHE A 45 -1.24 -12.05 -6.93
CA PHE A 45 -0.16 -11.05 -6.89
C PHE A 45 0.14 -10.47 -8.27
N LYS A 46 0.04 -11.28 -9.33
CA LYS A 46 0.16 -10.78 -10.70
C LYS A 46 -0.94 -9.76 -11.03
N ALA A 47 -2.19 -10.05 -10.64
CA ALA A 47 -3.30 -9.12 -10.82
C ALA A 47 -3.09 -7.84 -9.99
N TYR A 48 -2.63 -7.99 -8.74
CA TYR A 48 -2.30 -6.86 -7.87
C TYR A 48 -1.30 -5.91 -8.51
N LEU A 49 -0.19 -6.43 -9.06
CA LEU A 49 0.82 -5.57 -9.69
C LEU A 49 0.29 -4.86 -10.95
N ALA A 50 -0.60 -5.49 -11.71
CA ALA A 50 -1.21 -4.85 -12.87
C ALA A 50 -2.12 -3.68 -12.45
N ASP A 51 -3.02 -3.92 -11.49
CA ASP A 51 -3.94 -2.89 -10.99
C ASP A 51 -3.18 -1.80 -10.22
N LEU A 52 -2.09 -2.15 -9.53
CA LEU A 52 -1.21 -1.21 -8.86
C LEU A 52 -0.51 -0.29 -9.86
N ALA A 53 -0.08 -0.82 -11.02
CA ALA A 53 0.52 0.00 -12.07
C ALA A 53 -0.48 1.04 -12.60
N GLU A 54 -1.70 0.62 -12.95
CA GLU A 54 -2.75 1.54 -13.41
C GLU A 54 -3.12 2.58 -12.33
N THR A 55 -3.23 2.12 -11.08
CA THR A 55 -3.55 2.99 -9.93
C THR A 55 -2.42 3.99 -9.65
N PHE A 56 -1.16 3.56 -9.79
CA PHE A 56 0.02 4.41 -9.61
C PHE A 56 0.04 5.53 -10.64
N ASP A 57 -0.21 5.23 -11.91
CA ASP A 57 -0.22 6.24 -12.98
C ASP A 57 -1.24 7.34 -12.67
N VAL A 58 -2.47 6.96 -12.33
CA VAL A 58 -3.54 7.92 -12.00
C VAL A 58 -3.22 8.73 -10.74
N ALA A 59 -2.82 8.06 -9.66
CA ALA A 59 -2.59 8.72 -8.37
C ALA A 59 -1.37 9.66 -8.43
N SER A 60 -0.32 9.26 -9.14
CA SER A 60 0.87 10.10 -9.33
C SER A 60 0.57 11.29 -10.25
N GLU A 61 -0.13 11.11 -11.37
CA GLU A 61 -0.49 12.21 -12.27
C GLU A 61 -1.28 13.31 -11.54
N ILE A 62 -2.30 12.94 -10.77
CA ILE A 62 -3.12 13.90 -10.00
C ILE A 62 -2.30 14.61 -8.93
N TRP A 63 -1.43 13.88 -8.23
CA TRP A 63 -0.55 14.46 -7.22
C TRP A 63 0.40 15.49 -7.83
N GLU A 64 1.09 15.11 -8.90
CA GLU A 64 2.07 15.93 -9.61
C GLU A 64 1.42 17.17 -10.25
N ALA A 65 0.22 17.03 -10.82
CA ALA A 65 -0.54 18.17 -11.34
C ALA A 65 -0.88 19.20 -10.24
N GLY A 66 -1.25 18.73 -9.05
CA GLY A 66 -1.47 19.62 -7.89
C GLY A 66 -0.20 20.33 -7.43
N LEU A 67 0.95 19.65 -7.47
CA LEU A 67 2.24 20.29 -7.18
C LEU A 67 2.60 21.34 -8.22
N ASP A 68 2.40 21.03 -9.50
CA ASP A 68 2.71 21.96 -10.59
C ASP A 68 1.86 23.23 -10.49
N GLU A 69 0.56 23.12 -10.15
CA GLU A 69 -0.30 24.29 -9.92
C GLU A 69 0.22 25.18 -8.78
N LEU A 70 0.68 24.59 -7.68
CA LEU A 70 1.26 25.32 -6.55
C LEU A 70 2.59 25.99 -6.91
N VAL A 71 3.42 25.33 -7.72
CA VAL A 71 4.69 25.86 -8.19
C VAL A 71 4.48 27.01 -9.18
N ASP A 72 3.54 26.85 -10.13
CA ASP A 72 3.14 27.91 -11.07
C ASP A 72 2.52 29.11 -10.34
N GLY A 73 1.87 28.86 -9.19
CA GLY A 73 1.41 29.87 -8.24
C GLY A 73 2.51 30.62 -7.48
N GLY A 74 3.78 30.27 -7.70
CA GLY A 74 4.95 30.96 -7.16
C GLY A 74 5.59 30.32 -5.92
N LEU A 75 5.15 29.13 -5.51
CA LEU A 75 5.83 28.37 -4.46
C LEU A 75 7.08 27.68 -5.01
N THR A 76 8.09 27.51 -4.15
CA THR A 76 9.16 26.54 -4.43
C THR A 76 8.62 25.12 -4.35
N VAL A 77 9.28 24.17 -5.01
CA VAL A 77 8.90 22.74 -4.96
C VAL A 77 8.73 22.23 -3.52
N ASN A 78 9.64 22.56 -2.61
CA ASN A 78 9.52 22.14 -1.21
C ASN A 78 8.33 22.79 -0.48
N GLN A 79 8.02 24.05 -0.78
CA GLN A 79 6.84 24.71 -0.22
C GLN A 79 5.56 24.11 -0.78
N ALA A 80 5.52 23.77 -2.08
CA ALA A 80 4.40 23.10 -2.71
C ALA A 80 4.14 21.72 -2.09
N ILE A 81 5.20 20.90 -1.89
CA ILE A 81 5.08 19.59 -1.23
C ILE A 81 4.49 19.75 0.18
N THR A 82 5.04 20.66 1.00
CA THR A 82 4.52 20.89 2.35
C THR A 82 3.07 21.35 2.32
N ALA A 83 2.73 22.32 1.46
CA ALA A 83 1.37 22.86 1.36
C ALA A 83 0.35 21.80 0.90
N GLN A 84 0.73 20.92 -0.02
CA GLN A 84 -0.17 19.86 -0.48
C GLN A 84 -0.34 18.75 0.57
N LEU A 85 0.71 18.44 1.34
CA LEU A 85 0.63 17.50 2.47
C LEU A 85 -0.32 17.98 3.58
N ASP A 86 -0.52 19.30 3.75
CA ASP A 86 -1.51 19.83 4.70
C ASP A 86 -2.94 19.42 4.34
N TYR A 87 -3.24 19.21 3.06
CA TYR A 87 -4.54 18.72 2.58
C TYR A 87 -4.57 17.20 2.41
N ALA A 88 -3.44 16.62 2.01
CA ALA A 88 -3.31 15.21 1.70
C ALA A 88 -2.12 14.60 2.45
N ALA A 89 -2.30 14.33 3.75
CA ALA A 89 -1.25 13.85 4.64
C ALA A 89 -0.59 12.50 4.25
N ALA A 90 -1.24 11.67 3.42
CA ALA A 90 -0.64 10.44 2.87
C ALA A 90 -0.07 10.63 1.45
N GLY A 91 0.09 11.89 1.02
CA GLY A 91 0.52 12.25 -0.33
C GLY A 91 -0.37 11.63 -1.43
N PRO A 92 0.21 11.08 -2.51
CA PRO A 92 -0.54 10.42 -3.58
C PRO A 92 -1.30 9.19 -3.09
N ALA A 93 -0.90 8.58 -1.97
CA ALA A 93 -1.60 7.43 -1.40
C ALA A 93 -2.97 7.76 -0.80
N ASN A 94 -3.28 9.05 -0.60
CA ASN A 94 -4.63 9.50 -0.26
C ASN A 94 -5.62 9.36 -1.42
N HIS A 95 -5.16 9.12 -2.64
CA HIS A 95 -6.05 8.99 -3.78
C HIS A 95 -7.03 7.82 -3.57
N PRO A 96 -8.35 7.98 -3.76
CA PRO A 96 -9.35 6.94 -3.46
C PRO A 96 -9.09 5.61 -4.17
N ALA A 97 -8.52 5.63 -5.38
CA ALA A 97 -8.16 4.42 -6.11
C ALA A 97 -7.07 3.60 -5.37
N VAL A 98 -6.11 4.26 -4.72
CA VAL A 98 -5.06 3.60 -3.93
C VAL A 98 -5.68 2.93 -2.70
N VAL A 99 -6.55 3.66 -1.99
CA VAL A 99 -7.28 3.12 -0.84
C VAL A 99 -8.11 1.91 -1.23
N TRP A 100 -8.85 1.99 -2.34
CA TRP A 100 -9.66 0.90 -2.85
C TRP A 100 -8.82 -0.32 -3.24
N LEU A 101 -7.73 -0.11 -4.00
CA LEU A 101 -6.79 -1.16 -4.40
C LEU A 101 -6.28 -1.93 -3.18
N VAL A 102 -5.81 -1.20 -2.17
CA VAL A 102 -5.25 -1.81 -0.94
C VAL A 102 -6.30 -2.65 -0.23
N ARG A 103 -7.53 -2.14 -0.06
CA ARG A 103 -8.62 -2.88 0.59
C ARG A 103 -9.02 -4.14 -0.18
N GLU A 104 -9.21 -3.99 -1.49
CA GLU A 104 -9.61 -5.09 -2.37
C GLU A 104 -8.59 -6.23 -2.31
N TYR A 105 -7.31 -5.93 -2.46
CA TYR A 105 -6.26 -6.95 -2.44
C TYR A 105 -5.94 -7.48 -1.06
N TRP A 106 -6.16 -6.70 0.00
CA TRP A 106 -6.14 -7.19 1.38
C TRP A 106 -7.17 -8.30 1.56
N LEU A 107 -8.44 -8.01 1.26
CA LEU A 107 -9.55 -8.95 1.43
C LEU A 107 -9.42 -10.18 0.52
N ARG A 108 -8.96 -10.00 -0.73
CA ARG A 108 -8.69 -11.13 -1.62
C ARG A 108 -7.53 -11.99 -1.14
N CYS A 109 -6.49 -11.41 -0.54
CA CYS A 109 -5.39 -12.17 0.06
C CYS A 109 -5.89 -13.04 1.22
N VAL A 110 -6.72 -12.45 2.10
CA VAL A 110 -7.38 -13.18 3.20
C VAL A 110 -8.24 -14.32 2.64
N ALA A 111 -9.10 -14.04 1.65
CA ALA A 111 -9.98 -15.04 1.05
C ALA A 111 -9.22 -16.22 0.41
N VAL A 112 -8.07 -15.96 -0.23
CA VAL A 112 -7.19 -17.04 -0.72
C VAL A 112 -6.64 -17.85 0.47
N GLY A 113 -6.18 -17.20 1.53
CA GLY A 113 -5.67 -17.86 2.72
C GLY A 113 -6.70 -18.74 3.44
N GLU A 114 -7.97 -18.35 3.46
CA GLU A 114 -9.04 -19.16 4.05
C GLU A 114 -9.23 -20.52 3.36
N THR A 115 -8.84 -20.64 2.09
CA THR A 115 -8.86 -21.91 1.34
C THR A 115 -7.65 -22.81 1.60
N LEU A 116 -6.66 -22.30 2.36
CA LEU A 116 -5.38 -22.96 2.61
C LEU A 116 -5.24 -23.41 4.08
N PRO A 117 -4.37 -24.40 4.35
CA PRO A 117 -3.93 -24.70 5.72
C PRO A 117 -3.34 -23.46 6.39
N ALA A 118 -3.50 -23.32 7.71
CA ALA A 118 -3.01 -22.16 8.46
C ALA A 118 -1.50 -21.88 8.24
N ALA A 119 -0.69 -22.93 8.09
CA ALA A 119 0.75 -22.82 7.82
C ALA A 119 1.09 -22.22 6.44
N ASP A 120 0.12 -22.15 5.52
CA ASP A 120 0.29 -21.59 4.17
C ASP A 120 -0.41 -20.23 4.01
N ARG A 121 -1.08 -19.72 5.06
CA ARG A 121 -1.78 -18.43 5.04
C ARG A 121 -0.78 -17.30 5.14
N ILE A 122 -0.89 -16.33 4.25
CA ILE A 122 0.06 -15.23 4.17
C ILE A 122 -0.56 -13.97 4.73
N ALA A 123 0.26 -13.24 5.47
CA ALA A 123 -0.12 -11.96 6.01
C ALA A 123 -0.33 -10.91 4.89
N PRO A 124 -1.50 -10.24 4.82
CA PRO A 124 -1.81 -9.31 3.74
C PRO A 124 -0.79 -8.19 3.57
N GLU A 125 -0.22 -7.66 4.65
CA GLU A 125 0.82 -6.63 4.59
C GLU A 125 2.12 -7.16 3.96
N VAL A 126 2.42 -8.45 4.10
CA VAL A 126 3.56 -9.08 3.42
C VAL A 126 3.26 -9.23 1.93
N PHE A 127 2.05 -9.67 1.58
CA PHE A 127 1.60 -9.77 0.19
C PHE A 127 1.60 -8.41 -0.52
N LEU A 128 1.06 -7.37 0.12
CA LEU A 128 0.89 -6.04 -0.47
C LEU A 128 2.18 -5.22 -0.48
N LEU A 129 3.09 -5.42 0.49
CA LEU A 129 4.23 -4.51 0.68
C LEU A 129 5.58 -5.21 0.61
N GLN A 130 5.79 -6.26 1.40
CA GLN A 130 7.09 -6.94 1.43
C GLN A 130 7.42 -7.55 0.07
N TRP A 131 6.46 -8.19 -0.61
CA TRP A 131 6.71 -8.77 -1.92
C TRP A 131 6.99 -7.73 -3.00
N VAL A 132 6.37 -6.55 -2.91
CA VAL A 132 6.65 -5.41 -3.80
C VAL A 132 8.09 -4.93 -3.60
N ALA A 133 8.53 -4.83 -2.34
CA ALA A 133 9.91 -4.48 -1.99
C ALA A 133 10.91 -5.54 -2.48
N ASP A 134 10.62 -6.82 -2.28
CA ASP A 134 11.47 -7.95 -2.69
C ASP A 134 11.65 -8.04 -4.21
N GLU A 135 10.66 -7.61 -4.99
CA GLU A 135 10.73 -7.53 -6.45
C GLU A 135 11.42 -6.27 -6.97
N GLY A 136 11.73 -5.30 -6.10
CA GLY A 136 12.44 -4.08 -6.48
C GLY A 136 11.57 -3.02 -7.14
N HIS A 137 10.24 -3.06 -6.95
CA HIS A 137 9.31 -2.04 -7.47
C HIS A 137 9.35 -0.77 -6.61
N LYS A 138 10.43 0.00 -6.75
CA LYS A 138 10.72 1.16 -5.88
C LYS A 138 9.63 2.23 -5.88
N GLU A 139 9.10 2.57 -7.06
CA GLU A 139 8.10 3.64 -7.20
C GLU A 139 6.76 3.26 -6.54
N TYR A 140 6.37 1.99 -6.66
CA TYR A 140 5.21 1.46 -5.95
C TYR A 140 5.42 1.44 -4.45
N LEU A 141 6.65 1.14 -4.01
CA LEU A 141 6.99 1.20 -2.60
C LEU A 141 6.94 2.63 -2.06
N GLU A 142 7.41 3.62 -2.81
CA GLU A 142 7.28 5.04 -2.47
C GLU A 142 5.82 5.45 -2.29
N LEU A 143 4.94 5.07 -3.24
CA LEU A 143 3.50 5.30 -3.14
C LEU A 143 2.90 4.65 -1.89
N LEU A 144 3.09 3.34 -1.70
CA LEU A 144 2.43 2.60 -0.62
C LEU A 144 2.91 3.05 0.76
N THR A 145 4.22 3.34 0.92
CA THR A 145 4.81 3.74 2.22
C THR A 145 4.48 5.17 2.63
N ALA A 146 3.91 5.97 1.73
CA ALA A 146 3.33 7.27 2.07
C ALA A 146 2.07 7.13 2.94
N MET A 147 1.39 5.97 2.92
CA MET A 147 0.23 5.72 3.79
C MET A 147 0.64 5.66 5.27
N PRO A 148 0.00 6.42 6.17
CA PRO A 148 0.32 6.39 7.60
C PRO A 148 -0.11 5.09 8.29
N TYR A 149 -1.15 4.41 7.77
CA TYR A 149 -1.70 3.17 8.29
C TYR A 149 -2.37 2.37 7.16
N TRP A 150 -2.69 1.10 7.42
CA TRP A 150 -3.49 0.29 6.49
C TRP A 150 -4.95 0.74 6.50
N PRO A 151 -5.56 1.11 5.35
CA PRO A 151 -6.94 1.56 5.30
C PRO A 151 -7.94 0.39 5.38
N ILE A 152 -7.75 -0.50 6.35
CA ILE A 152 -8.55 -1.70 6.60
C ILE A 152 -9.02 -1.70 8.06
N GLY A 153 -10.23 -2.22 8.31
CA GLY A 153 -10.78 -2.35 9.65
C GLY A 153 -11.16 -3.80 9.98
N LEU A 154 -11.75 -3.97 11.16
CA LEU A 154 -12.45 -5.18 11.55
C LEU A 154 -13.95 -4.89 11.65
N ASP A 155 -14.78 -5.84 11.21
CA ASP A 155 -16.23 -5.83 11.39
C ASP A 155 -16.61 -6.25 12.83
N GLU A 156 -17.91 -6.29 13.13
CA GLU A 156 -18.41 -6.69 14.44
C GLU A 156 -18.14 -8.16 14.82
N ASN A 157 -17.59 -8.96 13.89
CA ASN A 157 -17.27 -10.38 14.05
C ASN A 157 -15.76 -10.65 14.01
N ASP A 158 -14.93 -9.61 14.21
CA ASP A 158 -13.47 -9.66 14.13
C ASP A 158 -12.94 -10.13 12.76
N ARG A 159 -13.65 -9.83 11.67
CA ARG A 159 -13.20 -10.10 10.29
C ARG A 159 -12.74 -8.83 9.60
N TRP A 160 -11.72 -8.95 8.76
CA TRP A 160 -11.24 -7.83 7.95
C TRP A 160 -12.35 -7.26 7.04
N CYS A 161 -12.51 -5.92 7.02
CA CYS A 161 -13.48 -5.20 6.19
C CYS A 161 -12.95 -3.88 5.62
#